data_AF-A0A166BF51-F1
#
_entry.id   AF-A0A166BF51-F1
#
_cell.length_a   1.000
_cell.length_b   1.000
_cell.length_c   1.000
_cell.angle_alpha   90.00
_cell.angle_beta   90.00
_cell.angle_gamma   90.00
#
_symmetry.space_group_name_H-M   'P 1'
#
loop_
_entity.id
_entity.type
_entity.pdbx_description
1 polymer ?
#
loop_
_entity_poly.entity_id
_entity_poly.type
_entity_poly.pdbx_seq_one_letter_code
_entity_poly.pdbx_strand_id
1 'polypeptide(L)'
;SQPDSLISGLDRQFEAYIAGPIQRSHTITPLVIIIDALDECSHDDDDHRAQLLEIIAREGPKLPSNRALDSIEYIDQPTFAHEFRIVVGTLIVSRNPLSITTISQLIGDELGGRDIRGVLETMQSVLREIGSDSVPIRLLHSSFSDYLTDRTLCTDELRLIDRPTHHALMAQRCLRLMNSTLKRNICNLPDNLLFDEIDDLSSSVTTNIPPELRYACRYWVDHVTRSEGQENLLVDLSSKFLHAHSLEWLEVMSLIQETDDVADILQGLLRWARLQDKADVERTLVKYLAELRHLFHEFGSIISSAGHHIYTSALPFIPSGSLLQPLLTTYHDIPKLSIGRDKTWPPLEILRGHTKVVNAIAFSPDGTRFTSASSDKTLCIWDARTHEPIRRGIKGHEDEVSCLAYS
;
A
#
# COMPACT_ATOMS: atom_id res chain seq x y z
N SER A 1 -56.02 -18.38 -26.20
CA SER A 1 -54.96 -18.73 -27.15
C SER A 1 -53.78 -17.81 -26.88
N GLN A 2 -52.73 -18.40 -26.28
CA GLN A 2 -51.33 -17.97 -26.14
C GLN A 2 -50.93 -16.48 -25.96
N PRO A 3 -50.12 -16.18 -24.92
CA PRO A 3 -49.06 -15.18 -25.01
C PRO A 3 -47.72 -15.89 -25.34
N ASP A 4 -47.50 -16.19 -26.63
CA ASP A 4 -46.15 -16.39 -27.16
C ASP A 4 -45.71 -15.04 -27.71
N SER A 5 -44.69 -14.37 -27.14
CA SER A 5 -43.81 -13.48 -27.95
C SER A 5 -42.60 -12.84 -27.24
N LEU A 6 -42.50 -12.72 -25.92
CA LEU A 6 -41.31 -12.08 -25.32
C LEU A 6 -40.11 -13.02 -25.10
N ILE A 7 -40.36 -14.30 -24.80
CA ILE A 7 -39.32 -15.32 -24.57
C ILE A 7 -38.43 -15.55 -25.81
N SER A 8 -38.89 -15.18 -27.02
CA SER A 8 -38.17 -15.47 -28.27
C SER A 8 -37.07 -14.48 -28.65
N GLY A 9 -37.05 -13.28 -28.06
CA GLY A 9 -36.12 -12.20 -28.45
C GLY A 9 -34.74 -12.37 -27.83
N LEU A 10 -34.69 -12.51 -26.51
CA LEU A 10 -33.46 -12.73 -25.74
C LEU A 10 -32.79 -14.06 -26.11
N ASP A 11 -33.56 -15.13 -26.30
CA ASP A 11 -33.04 -16.42 -26.75
C ASP A 11 -32.32 -16.31 -28.10
N ARG A 12 -32.92 -15.57 -29.05
CA ARG A 12 -32.29 -15.31 -30.36
C ARG A 12 -31.05 -14.45 -30.24
N GLN A 13 -31.04 -13.46 -29.35
CA GLN A 13 -29.87 -12.61 -29.12
C GLN A 13 -28.74 -13.39 -28.45
N PHE A 14 -29.04 -14.20 -27.44
CA PHE A 14 -28.07 -15.08 -26.79
C PHE A 14 -27.46 -16.05 -27.80
N GLU A 15 -28.28 -16.68 -28.63
CA GLU A 15 -27.79 -17.58 -29.68
C GLU A 15 -26.96 -16.84 -30.74
N ALA A 16 -27.39 -15.66 -31.18
CA ALA A 16 -26.71 -14.90 -32.23
C ALA A 16 -25.39 -14.27 -31.77
N TYR A 17 -25.33 -13.76 -30.54
CA TYR A 17 -24.22 -12.95 -30.02
C TYR A 17 -23.30 -13.69 -29.06
N ILE A 18 -23.78 -14.75 -28.40
CA ILE A 18 -23.02 -15.49 -27.38
C ILE A 18 -22.78 -16.93 -27.84
N ALA A 19 -23.81 -17.79 -27.85
CA ALA A 19 -23.63 -19.22 -28.07
C ALA A 19 -23.14 -19.58 -29.48
N GLY A 20 -23.73 -18.99 -30.52
CA GLY A 20 -23.36 -19.24 -31.92
C GLY A 20 -21.93 -18.80 -32.26
N PRO A 21 -21.45 -17.61 -31.83
CA PRO A 21 -20.04 -17.21 -31.95
C PRO A 21 -19.10 -18.13 -31.18
N ILE A 22 -19.44 -18.51 -29.94
CA ILE A 22 -18.62 -19.41 -29.10
C ILE A 22 -18.45 -20.77 -29.78
N GLN A 23 -19.53 -21.39 -30.27
CA GLN A 23 -19.50 -22.68 -30.95
C GLN A 23 -18.70 -22.65 -32.27
N ARG A 24 -18.64 -21.49 -32.93
CA ARG A 24 -17.82 -21.29 -34.14
C ARG A 24 -16.35 -20.98 -33.81
N SER A 25 -16.07 -20.50 -32.60
CA SER A 25 -14.73 -20.23 -32.13
C SER A 25 -14.00 -21.54 -31.78
N HIS A 26 -12.75 -21.67 -32.21
CA HIS A 26 -11.89 -22.81 -31.86
C HIS A 26 -11.03 -22.52 -30.62
N THR A 27 -11.50 -21.62 -29.76
CA THR A 27 -10.74 -21.09 -28.62
C THR A 27 -10.64 -22.15 -27.52
N ILE A 28 -9.43 -22.38 -27.01
CA ILE A 28 -9.10 -23.40 -26.00
C ILE A 28 -9.07 -22.77 -24.58
N THR A 29 -9.49 -21.52 -24.45
CA THR A 29 -9.34 -20.70 -23.23
C THR A 29 -10.65 -20.56 -22.46
N PRO A 30 -10.61 -20.44 -21.12
CA PRO A 30 -11.80 -20.24 -20.29
C PRO A 30 -12.60 -19.02 -20.73
N LEU A 31 -13.89 -19.23 -20.96
CA LEU A 31 -14.80 -18.22 -21.47
C LEU A 31 -15.59 -17.61 -20.31
N VAL A 32 -15.27 -16.36 -19.96
CA VAL A 32 -16.05 -15.57 -19.00
C VAL A 32 -16.91 -14.60 -19.80
N ILE A 33 -18.22 -14.70 -19.61
CA ILE A 33 -19.20 -13.83 -20.24
C ILE A 33 -19.43 -12.67 -19.28
N ILE A 34 -18.84 -11.52 -19.57
CA ILE A 34 -19.13 -10.28 -18.84
C ILE A 34 -20.39 -9.67 -19.45
N ILE A 35 -21.46 -9.67 -18.68
CA ILE A 35 -22.74 -9.09 -19.09
C ILE A 35 -22.78 -7.67 -18.56
N ASP A 36 -22.38 -6.74 -19.41
CA ASP A 36 -22.39 -5.29 -19.16
C ASP A 36 -23.79 -4.65 -19.33
N ALA A 37 -24.84 -5.48 -19.38
CA ALA A 37 -26.21 -5.03 -19.64
C ALA A 37 -26.98 -4.66 -18.36
N LEU A 38 -26.37 -4.73 -17.18
CA LEU A 38 -27.09 -4.61 -15.91
C LEU A 38 -27.31 -3.17 -15.42
N ASP A 39 -26.54 -2.19 -15.91
CA ASP A 39 -26.69 -0.79 -15.51
C ASP A 39 -27.65 0.03 -16.41
N GLU A 40 -28.04 -0.49 -17.58
CA GLU A 40 -29.02 0.17 -18.47
C GLU A 40 -30.46 -0.34 -18.31
N CYS A 41 -30.70 -1.39 -17.50
CA CYS A 41 -32.05 -1.82 -17.17
C CYS A 41 -32.65 -0.89 -16.11
N SER A 42 -33.49 0.05 -16.55
CA SER A 42 -34.26 0.93 -15.67
C SER A 42 -35.01 0.14 -14.58
N HIS A 43 -35.20 0.75 -13.41
CA HIS A 43 -35.81 0.18 -12.18
C HIS A 43 -37.18 -0.54 -12.31
N ASP A 44 -37.79 -0.62 -13.49
CA ASP A 44 -39.05 -1.35 -13.74
C ASP A 44 -38.85 -2.77 -14.30
N ASP A 45 -37.60 -3.23 -14.49
CA ASP A 45 -37.29 -4.39 -15.35
C ASP A 45 -36.56 -5.57 -14.66
N ASP A 46 -36.92 -5.86 -13.41
CA ASP A 46 -36.48 -7.08 -12.69
C ASP A 46 -36.77 -8.38 -13.48
N ASP A 47 -37.80 -8.35 -14.34
CA ASP A 47 -38.23 -9.49 -15.15
C ASP A 47 -37.23 -9.83 -16.28
N HIS A 48 -36.62 -8.84 -16.94
CA HIS A 48 -35.60 -9.09 -17.98
C HIS A 48 -34.27 -9.59 -17.39
N ARG A 49 -33.90 -9.12 -16.19
CA ARG A 49 -32.75 -9.65 -15.46
C ARG A 49 -32.95 -11.12 -15.07
N ALA A 50 -34.13 -11.45 -14.56
CA ALA A 50 -34.49 -12.83 -14.21
C ALA A 50 -34.50 -13.74 -15.45
N GLN A 51 -35.08 -13.26 -16.56
CA GLN A 51 -35.10 -13.99 -17.83
C GLN A 51 -33.69 -14.22 -18.40
N LEU A 52 -32.80 -13.22 -18.36
CA LEU A 52 -31.42 -13.40 -18.82
C LEU A 52 -30.65 -14.41 -17.97
N LEU A 53 -30.82 -14.37 -16.64
CA LEU A 53 -30.24 -15.36 -15.72
C LEU A 53 -30.79 -16.77 -15.98
N GLU A 54 -32.09 -16.89 -16.27
CA GLU A 54 -32.72 -18.17 -16.63
C GLU A 54 -32.16 -18.73 -17.94
N ILE A 55 -31.94 -17.88 -18.94
CA ILE A 55 -31.32 -18.26 -20.22
C ILE A 55 -29.88 -18.72 -19.99
N ILE A 56 -29.09 -18.01 -19.17
CA ILE A 56 -27.72 -18.42 -18.84
C ILE A 56 -27.71 -19.75 -18.08
N ALA A 57 -28.62 -19.95 -17.13
CA ALA A 57 -28.73 -21.21 -16.39
C ALA A 57 -29.13 -22.38 -17.30
N ARG A 58 -29.98 -22.12 -18.31
CA ARG A 58 -30.49 -23.13 -19.25
C ARG A 58 -29.52 -23.45 -20.39
N GLU A 59 -28.88 -22.44 -20.96
CA GLU A 59 -28.01 -22.54 -22.15
C GLU A 59 -26.52 -22.61 -21.81
N GLY A 60 -26.11 -22.06 -20.67
CA GLY A 60 -24.71 -22.10 -20.19
C GLY A 60 -24.11 -23.52 -20.17
N PRO A 61 -24.83 -24.54 -19.65
CA PRO A 61 -24.34 -25.92 -19.67
C PRO A 61 -24.19 -26.54 -21.07
N LYS A 62 -24.79 -25.93 -22.11
CA LYS A 62 -24.71 -26.39 -23.50
C LYS A 62 -23.60 -25.71 -24.29
N LEU A 63 -23.01 -24.65 -23.75
CA LEU A 63 -21.79 -24.07 -24.32
C LEU A 63 -20.68 -25.12 -24.29
N PRO A 64 -19.78 -25.15 -25.30
CA PRO A 64 -18.68 -26.09 -25.32
C PRO A 64 -17.93 -25.99 -24.00
N SER A 65 -17.92 -27.09 -23.24
CA SER A 65 -17.14 -27.19 -22.02
C SER A 65 -15.68 -26.89 -22.38
N ASN A 66 -15.00 -26.12 -21.52
CA ASN A 66 -13.56 -25.97 -21.59
C ASN A 66 -12.95 -27.34 -21.88
N ARG A 67 -12.29 -27.49 -23.03
CA ARG A 67 -11.59 -28.72 -23.40
C ARG A 67 -10.36 -28.87 -22.50
N ALA A 68 -10.61 -29.33 -21.28
CA ALA A 68 -9.70 -30.00 -20.38
C ALA A 68 -10.57 -30.61 -19.28
N LEU A 69 -11.13 -31.80 -19.54
CA LEU A 69 -11.90 -32.56 -18.54
C LEU A 69 -11.06 -32.88 -17.29
N ASP A 70 -9.72 -32.85 -17.39
CA ASP A 70 -8.81 -33.02 -16.26
C ASP A 70 -8.65 -31.74 -15.40
N SER A 71 -8.95 -30.55 -15.93
CA SER A 71 -8.78 -29.28 -15.19
C SER A 71 -9.98 -28.87 -14.35
N ILE A 72 -11.18 -29.38 -14.66
CA ILE A 72 -12.41 -29.01 -13.91
C ILE A 72 -12.41 -29.68 -12.53
N GLU A 73 -12.02 -30.96 -12.43
CA GLU A 73 -11.84 -31.63 -11.13
C GLU A 73 -10.75 -30.98 -10.28
N TYR A 74 -9.77 -30.30 -10.90
CA TYR A 74 -8.68 -29.59 -10.21
C TYR A 74 -9.10 -28.22 -9.69
N ILE A 75 -9.90 -27.46 -10.45
CA ILE A 75 -10.36 -26.11 -10.09
C ILE A 75 -11.26 -26.10 -8.84
N ASP A 76 -12.02 -27.17 -8.61
CA ASP A 76 -12.87 -27.29 -7.42
C ASP A 76 -12.14 -27.94 -6.21
N GLN A 77 -10.84 -28.22 -6.32
CA GLN A 77 -10.06 -28.74 -5.20
C GLN A 77 -9.75 -27.64 -4.17
N PRO A 78 -9.79 -27.96 -2.86
CA PRO A 78 -9.39 -27.02 -1.81
C PRO A 78 -7.97 -26.47 -1.97
N THR A 79 -7.08 -27.27 -2.56
CA THR A 79 -5.70 -26.91 -2.89
C THR A 79 -5.64 -25.78 -3.92
N PHE A 80 -6.37 -25.90 -5.03
CA PHE A 80 -6.46 -24.86 -6.04
C PHE A 80 -7.14 -23.61 -5.49
N ALA A 81 -8.23 -23.76 -4.74
CA ALA A 81 -8.93 -22.65 -4.11
C ALA A 81 -7.99 -21.81 -3.21
N HIS A 82 -7.09 -22.46 -2.46
CA HIS A 82 -6.09 -21.77 -1.67
C HIS A 82 -5.08 -20.98 -2.53
N GLU A 83 -4.55 -21.60 -3.59
CA GLU A 83 -3.63 -20.93 -4.53
C GLU A 83 -4.29 -19.75 -5.23
N PHE A 84 -5.52 -19.94 -5.70
CA PHE A 84 -6.36 -18.93 -6.32
C PHE A 84 -6.50 -17.72 -5.40
N ARG A 85 -6.92 -17.92 -4.15
CA ARG A 85 -7.07 -16.82 -3.19
C ARG A 85 -5.76 -16.09 -2.97
N ILE A 86 -4.65 -16.81 -2.77
CA ILE A 86 -3.34 -16.19 -2.58
C ILE A 86 -2.93 -15.34 -3.80
N VAL A 87 -2.97 -15.91 -5.00
CA VAL A 87 -2.48 -15.25 -6.23
C VAL A 87 -3.40 -14.09 -6.62
N VAL A 88 -4.71 -14.34 -6.72
CA VAL A 88 -5.70 -13.34 -7.15
C VAL A 88 -5.90 -12.30 -6.06
N GLY A 89 -5.91 -12.70 -4.80
CA GLY A 89 -5.99 -11.77 -3.68
C GLY A 89 -4.78 -10.84 -3.65
N THR A 90 -3.58 -11.34 -3.95
CA THR A 90 -2.37 -10.51 -4.12
C THR A 90 -2.54 -9.50 -5.24
N LEU A 91 -3.03 -9.90 -6.41
CA LEU A 91 -3.33 -8.98 -7.52
C LEU A 91 -4.33 -7.90 -7.11
N ILE A 92 -5.40 -8.26 -6.40
CA ILE A 92 -6.47 -7.35 -5.98
C ILE A 92 -5.98 -6.30 -4.98
N VAL A 93 -5.17 -6.69 -3.99
CA VAL A 93 -4.68 -5.76 -2.96
C VAL A 93 -3.43 -5.00 -3.38
N SER A 94 -2.80 -5.39 -4.50
CA SER A 94 -1.58 -4.73 -4.99
C SER A 94 -1.86 -3.29 -5.38
N ARG A 95 -0.95 -2.37 -5.00
CA ARG A 95 -1.10 -0.95 -5.34
C ARG A 95 -0.75 -0.63 -6.78
N ASN A 96 0.17 -1.41 -7.36
CA ASN A 96 0.54 -1.36 -8.76
C ASN A 96 0.43 -2.76 -9.37
N PRO A 97 0.09 -2.86 -10.67
CA PRO A 97 0.16 -4.12 -11.41
C PRO A 97 1.51 -4.83 -11.19
N LEU A 98 1.45 -6.12 -10.88
CA LEU A 98 2.62 -6.95 -10.63
C LEU A 98 2.83 -7.97 -11.75
N SER A 99 4.10 -8.25 -12.07
CA SER A 99 4.47 -9.31 -13.01
C SER A 99 4.43 -10.68 -12.34
N ILE A 100 4.37 -11.77 -13.10
CA ILE A 100 4.44 -13.14 -12.53
C ILE A 100 5.73 -13.32 -11.75
N THR A 101 6.85 -12.83 -12.28
CA THR A 101 8.15 -12.87 -11.59
C THR A 101 8.08 -12.15 -10.25
N THR A 102 7.52 -10.94 -10.22
CA THR A 102 7.40 -10.15 -8.98
C THR A 102 6.49 -10.83 -7.96
N ILE A 103 5.36 -11.40 -8.40
CA ILE A 103 4.45 -12.17 -7.53
C ILE A 103 5.17 -13.39 -6.97
N SER A 104 5.91 -14.12 -7.81
CA SER A 104 6.71 -15.28 -7.39
C SER A 104 7.72 -14.93 -6.31
N GLN A 105 8.43 -13.80 -6.45
CA GLN A 105 9.41 -13.36 -5.45
C GLN A 105 8.76 -12.88 -4.13
N LEU A 106 7.53 -12.34 -4.18
CA LEU A 106 6.84 -11.86 -2.99
C LEU A 106 6.12 -12.99 -2.22
N ILE A 107 5.41 -13.86 -2.92
CA ILE A 107 4.49 -14.85 -2.30
C ILE A 107 4.78 -16.31 -2.68
N GLY A 108 5.82 -16.60 -3.47
CA GLY A 108 6.09 -17.95 -3.99
C GLY A 108 6.22 -19.02 -2.90
N ASP A 109 6.78 -18.67 -1.73
CA ASP A 109 6.89 -19.58 -0.59
C ASP A 109 5.53 -20.10 -0.09
N GLU A 110 4.46 -19.29 -0.21
CA GLU A 110 3.11 -19.69 0.22
C GLU A 110 2.48 -20.73 -0.69
N LEU A 111 2.95 -20.79 -1.93
CA LEU A 111 2.43 -21.70 -2.95
C LEU A 111 3.16 -23.04 -2.91
N GLY A 112 4.20 -23.21 -2.07
CA GLY A 112 4.92 -24.48 -1.94
C GLY A 112 5.56 -24.96 -3.25
N GLY A 113 5.98 -24.03 -4.12
CA GLY A 113 6.53 -24.32 -5.44
C GLY A 113 5.50 -24.60 -6.54
N ARG A 114 4.21 -24.36 -6.29
CA ARG A 114 3.16 -24.49 -7.30
C ARG A 114 3.12 -23.29 -8.25
N ASP A 115 2.60 -23.56 -9.45
CA ASP A 115 2.71 -22.66 -10.59
C ASP A 115 1.68 -21.53 -10.56
N ILE A 116 2.15 -20.30 -10.36
CA ILE A 116 1.36 -19.07 -10.42
C ILE A 116 0.72 -18.92 -11.81
N ARG A 117 1.45 -19.29 -12.87
CA ARG A 117 0.98 -19.15 -14.25
C ARG A 117 -0.24 -20.03 -14.48
N GLY A 118 -0.20 -21.29 -14.04
CA GLY A 118 -1.35 -22.19 -14.10
C GLY A 118 -2.62 -21.60 -13.49
N VAL A 119 -2.52 -20.94 -12.33
CA VAL A 119 -3.68 -20.26 -11.70
C VAL A 119 -4.19 -19.11 -12.58
N LEU A 120 -3.30 -18.24 -13.04
CA LEU A 120 -3.67 -17.08 -13.87
C LEU A 120 -4.22 -17.47 -15.24
N GLU A 121 -3.76 -18.58 -15.81
CA GLU A 121 -4.23 -19.08 -17.11
C GLU A 121 -5.68 -19.56 -17.05
N THR A 122 -6.17 -19.98 -15.88
CA THR A 122 -7.61 -20.26 -15.68
C THR A 122 -8.50 -19.02 -15.77
N MET A 123 -7.90 -17.82 -15.79
CA MET A 123 -8.57 -16.53 -15.67
C MET A 123 -8.22 -15.57 -16.82
N GLN A 124 -7.71 -16.08 -17.94
CA GLN A 124 -7.29 -15.26 -19.10
C GLN A 124 -8.38 -14.31 -19.63
N SER A 125 -9.65 -14.64 -19.40
CA SER A 125 -10.80 -13.84 -19.82
C SER A 125 -11.04 -12.59 -18.97
N VAL A 126 -10.46 -12.52 -17.76
CA VAL A 126 -10.57 -11.37 -16.83
C VAL A 126 -9.21 -10.71 -16.54
N LEU A 127 -8.15 -11.18 -17.18
CA LEU A 127 -6.77 -10.72 -17.01
C LEU A 127 -6.13 -10.35 -18.36
N ARG A 128 -5.22 -9.37 -18.36
CA ARG A 128 -4.36 -9.02 -19.50
C ARG A 128 -2.90 -9.33 -19.22
N GLU A 129 -2.14 -9.49 -20.31
CA GLU A 129 -0.66 -9.52 -20.30
C GLU A 129 -0.04 -10.77 -19.63
N ILE A 130 -0.78 -11.89 -19.55
CA ILE A 130 -0.27 -13.17 -19.02
C ILE A 130 0.79 -13.82 -19.92
N GLY A 131 0.99 -13.35 -21.15
CA GLY A 131 1.91 -13.96 -22.12
C GLY A 131 3.41 -13.85 -21.78
N SER A 132 3.81 -13.01 -20.81
CA SER A 132 5.20 -12.82 -20.41
C SER A 132 5.32 -12.69 -18.90
N ASP A 133 6.30 -13.37 -18.30
CA ASP A 133 6.48 -13.37 -16.84
C ASP A 133 6.91 -12.02 -16.27
N SER A 134 7.57 -11.20 -17.09
CA SER A 134 8.10 -9.89 -16.71
C SER A 134 7.13 -8.74 -16.92
N VAL A 135 6.01 -8.97 -17.62
CA VAL A 135 5.04 -7.91 -17.92
C VAL A 135 4.00 -7.86 -16.78
N PRO A 136 3.67 -6.66 -16.26
CA PRO A 136 2.66 -6.54 -15.20
C PRO A 136 1.27 -7.00 -15.63
N ILE A 137 0.66 -7.89 -14.84
CA ILE A 137 -0.68 -8.40 -15.07
C ILE A 137 -1.71 -7.34 -14.68
N ARG A 138 -2.74 -7.16 -15.50
CA ARG A 138 -3.85 -6.22 -15.22
C ARG A 138 -5.18 -6.94 -15.18
N LEU A 139 -5.99 -6.61 -14.17
CA LEU A 139 -7.40 -6.99 -14.11
C LEU A 139 -8.18 -6.20 -15.17
N LEU A 140 -9.03 -6.87 -15.95
CA LEU A 140 -9.76 -6.25 -17.06
C LEU A 140 -10.85 -5.28 -16.61
N HIS A 141 -11.53 -5.59 -15.50
CA HIS A 141 -12.65 -4.81 -15.02
C HIS A 141 -12.75 -4.84 -13.50
N SER A 142 -13.15 -3.73 -12.88
CA SER A 142 -13.26 -3.61 -11.42
C SER A 142 -14.32 -4.54 -10.83
N SER A 143 -15.42 -4.78 -11.56
CA SER A 143 -16.52 -5.66 -11.11
C SER A 143 -16.05 -7.07 -10.76
N PHE A 144 -14.98 -7.56 -11.39
CA PHE A 144 -14.40 -8.85 -11.06
C PHE A 144 -13.79 -8.86 -9.65
N SER A 145 -13.03 -7.82 -9.32
CA SER A 145 -12.48 -7.63 -7.98
C SER A 145 -13.59 -7.39 -6.95
N ASP A 146 -14.63 -6.64 -7.32
CA ASP A 146 -15.73 -6.32 -6.42
C ASP A 146 -16.54 -7.57 -6.08
N TYR A 147 -16.88 -8.39 -7.09
CA TYR A 147 -17.54 -9.67 -6.90
C TYR A 147 -16.76 -10.57 -5.92
N LEU A 148 -15.46 -10.79 -6.15
CA LEU A 148 -14.66 -11.70 -5.31
C LEU A 148 -14.42 -11.20 -3.89
N THR A 149 -14.60 -9.91 -3.62
CA THR A 149 -14.32 -9.33 -2.29
C THR A 149 -15.58 -8.98 -1.50
N ASP A 150 -16.76 -9.13 -2.10
CA ASP A 150 -18.04 -8.92 -1.45
C ASP A 150 -18.71 -10.25 -1.12
N ARG A 151 -18.91 -10.51 0.17
CA ARG A 151 -19.58 -11.72 0.69
C ARG A 151 -21.05 -11.82 0.27
N THR A 152 -21.67 -10.70 -0.08
CA THR A 152 -23.06 -10.66 -0.54
C THR A 152 -23.18 -11.05 -2.00
N LEU A 153 -22.13 -10.86 -2.79
CA LEU A 153 -22.09 -11.16 -4.23
C LEU A 153 -21.45 -12.54 -4.49
N CYS A 154 -20.31 -12.83 -3.89
CA CYS A 154 -19.64 -14.12 -4.00
C CYS A 154 -20.08 -15.05 -2.87
N THR A 155 -21.04 -15.92 -3.17
CA THR A 155 -21.52 -16.96 -2.25
C THR A 155 -20.60 -18.17 -2.15
N ASP A 156 -19.53 -18.20 -2.95
CA ASP A 156 -18.57 -19.29 -2.97
C ASP A 156 -17.38 -19.00 -2.05
N GLU A 157 -17.42 -19.61 -0.86
CA GLU A 157 -16.38 -19.51 0.16
C GLU A 157 -14.99 -19.96 -0.32
N LEU A 158 -14.91 -20.81 -1.35
CA LEU A 158 -13.62 -21.22 -1.91
C LEU A 158 -12.96 -20.10 -2.72
N ARG A 159 -13.74 -19.21 -3.32
CA ARG A 159 -13.26 -18.14 -4.22
C ARG A 159 -13.32 -16.75 -3.57
N LEU A 160 -14.04 -16.60 -2.47
CA LEU A 160 -14.12 -15.35 -1.70
C LEU A 160 -12.72 -14.89 -1.21
N ILE A 161 -12.43 -13.61 -1.43
CA ILE A 161 -11.16 -12.97 -1.08
C ILE A 161 -11.40 -11.93 0.02
N ASP A 162 -10.85 -12.21 1.19
CA ASP A 162 -10.81 -11.25 2.29
C ASP A 162 -9.65 -10.26 2.11
N ARG A 163 -9.95 -9.00 1.74
CA ARG A 163 -8.92 -7.98 1.48
C ARG A 163 -8.01 -7.75 2.70
N PRO A 164 -8.52 -7.57 3.93
CA PRO A 164 -7.67 -7.33 5.10
C PRO A 164 -6.66 -8.46 5.35
N THR A 165 -7.07 -9.72 5.21
CA THR A 165 -6.17 -10.88 5.32
C THR A 165 -5.06 -10.85 4.26
N HIS A 166 -5.37 -10.47 3.02
CA HIS A 166 -4.36 -10.38 1.96
C HIS A 166 -3.43 -9.17 2.14
N HIS A 167 -3.92 -8.05 2.68
CA HIS A 167 -3.04 -6.96 3.12
C HIS A 167 -2.09 -7.42 4.24
N ALA A 168 -2.56 -8.19 5.22
CA ALA A 168 -1.71 -8.75 6.26
C ALA A 168 -0.61 -9.68 5.70
N LEU A 169 -0.97 -10.53 4.73
CA LEU A 169 -0.02 -11.40 4.02
C LEU A 169 1.03 -10.55 3.30
N MET A 170 0.60 -9.58 2.49
CA MET A 170 1.50 -8.72 1.72
C MET A 170 2.45 -7.92 2.62
N ALA A 171 1.96 -7.38 3.74
CA ALA A 171 2.80 -6.69 4.72
C ALA A 171 3.92 -7.61 5.25
N GLN A 172 3.58 -8.84 5.66
CA GLN A 172 4.56 -9.81 6.15
C GLN A 172 5.59 -10.19 5.08
N ARG A 173 5.15 -10.37 3.83
CA ARG A 173 6.03 -10.74 2.72
C ARG A 173 6.98 -9.61 2.37
N CYS A 174 6.48 -8.37 2.28
CA CYS A 174 7.32 -7.20 2.05
C CYS A 174 8.38 -7.05 3.14
N LEU A 175 7.98 -7.17 4.42
CA LEU A 175 8.91 -7.09 5.55
C LEU A 175 9.95 -8.21 5.53
N ARG A 176 9.55 -9.46 5.22
CA ARG A 176 10.47 -10.58 5.11
C ARG A 176 11.47 -10.39 3.96
N LEU A 177 11.00 -9.99 2.78
CA LEU A 177 11.85 -9.73 1.62
C LEU A 177 12.87 -8.64 1.94
N MET A 178 12.42 -7.52 2.51
CA MET A 178 13.33 -6.42 2.86
C MET A 178 14.36 -6.86 3.91
N ASN A 179 13.97 -7.62 4.95
CA ASN A 179 14.90 -8.14 5.95
C ASN A 179 16.01 -9.04 5.36
N SER A 180 15.74 -9.76 4.27
CA SER A 180 16.73 -10.66 3.66
C SER A 180 17.56 -10.00 2.55
N THR A 181 17.13 -8.84 2.04
CA THR A 181 17.72 -8.21 0.84
C THR A 181 18.39 -6.87 1.12
N LEU A 182 17.83 -6.07 2.04
CA LEU A 182 18.37 -4.75 2.35
C LEU A 182 19.74 -4.87 2.99
N LYS A 183 20.68 -4.10 2.47
CA LYS A 183 22.05 -3.99 2.96
C LYS A 183 22.54 -2.57 2.72
N ARG A 184 23.44 -2.11 3.60
CA ARG A 184 24.13 -0.83 3.44
C ARG A 184 24.81 -0.75 2.07
N ASN A 185 24.66 0.39 1.42
CA ASN A 185 25.23 0.69 0.10
C ASN A 185 24.85 -0.40 -0.93
N ILE A 186 23.55 -0.63 -1.11
CA ILE A 186 23.02 -1.76 -1.90
C ILE A 186 23.49 -1.70 -3.37
N CYS A 187 23.72 -0.51 -3.90
CA CYS A 187 24.23 -0.26 -5.25
C CYS A 187 25.75 -0.13 -5.35
N ASN A 188 26.48 -0.30 -4.23
CA ASN A 188 27.95 -0.19 -4.17
C ASN A 188 28.48 1.13 -4.78
N LEU A 189 27.87 2.24 -4.37
CA LEU A 189 28.18 3.58 -4.85
C LEU A 189 29.45 4.14 -4.18
N PRO A 190 30.19 5.05 -4.84
CA PRO A 190 31.35 5.71 -4.25
C PRO A 190 30.96 6.69 -3.13
N ASP A 191 31.65 6.63 -1.98
CA ASP A 191 31.37 7.44 -0.78
C ASP A 191 31.67 8.95 -0.91
N ASN A 192 32.10 9.42 -2.09
CA ASN A 192 32.57 10.78 -2.32
C ASN A 192 31.78 11.52 -3.40
N LEU A 193 30.72 10.93 -3.93
CA LEU A 193 29.94 11.46 -5.05
C LEU A 193 28.46 11.60 -4.69
N LEU A 194 27.84 12.67 -5.16
CA LEU A 194 26.38 12.82 -5.16
C LEU A 194 25.76 12.04 -6.32
N PHE A 195 24.44 11.80 -6.27
CA PHE A 195 23.78 11.02 -7.33
C PHE A 195 23.91 11.61 -8.73
N ASP A 196 23.91 12.93 -8.86
CA ASP A 196 24.08 13.64 -10.13
C ASP A 196 25.52 13.57 -10.69
N GLU A 197 26.48 13.17 -9.85
CA GLU A 197 27.88 12.98 -10.22
C GLU A 197 28.21 11.52 -10.59
N ILE A 198 27.26 10.59 -10.41
CA ILE A 198 27.46 9.16 -10.67
C ILE A 198 26.96 8.79 -12.06
N ASP A 199 27.91 8.41 -12.92
CA ASP A 199 27.60 7.84 -14.24
C ASP A 199 26.81 6.52 -14.10
N ASP A 200 25.82 6.33 -14.98
CA ASP A 200 25.00 5.11 -15.08
C ASP A 200 24.27 4.68 -13.78
N LEU A 201 23.99 5.61 -12.86
CA LEU A 201 23.27 5.33 -11.62
C LEU A 201 21.94 4.58 -11.85
N SER A 202 21.18 4.95 -12.87
CA SER A 202 19.89 4.33 -13.21
C SER A 202 20.01 2.83 -13.52
N SER A 203 21.08 2.44 -14.20
CA SER A 203 21.37 1.04 -14.51
C SER A 203 21.75 0.27 -13.24
N SER A 204 22.63 0.84 -12.40
CA SER A 204 23.01 0.24 -11.11
C SER A 204 21.79 0.03 -10.21
N VAL A 205 20.91 1.03 -10.13
CA VAL A 205 19.68 0.98 -9.36
C VAL A 205 18.73 -0.09 -9.90
N THR A 206 18.58 -0.21 -11.23
CA THR A 206 17.76 -1.26 -11.86
C THR A 206 18.29 -2.67 -11.57
N THR A 207 19.60 -2.86 -11.58
CA THR A 207 20.23 -4.16 -11.33
C THR A 207 20.18 -4.57 -9.85
N ASN A 208 20.42 -3.64 -8.93
CA ASN A 208 20.54 -3.95 -7.50
C ASN A 208 19.21 -3.84 -6.73
N ILE A 209 18.22 -3.13 -7.28
CA ILE A 209 16.91 -2.92 -6.65
C ILE A 209 15.83 -3.47 -7.59
N PRO A 210 15.54 -4.78 -7.55
CA PRO A 210 14.58 -5.41 -8.45
C PRO A 210 13.13 -5.01 -8.14
N PRO A 211 12.17 -5.25 -9.05
CA PRO A 211 10.79 -4.75 -8.94
C PRO A 211 10.07 -5.13 -7.63
N GLU A 212 10.26 -6.35 -7.15
CA GLU A 212 9.69 -6.84 -5.88
C GLU A 212 10.21 -6.07 -4.67
N LEU A 213 11.50 -5.71 -4.65
CA LEU A 213 12.09 -4.93 -3.57
C LEU A 213 11.59 -3.50 -3.62
N ARG A 214 11.50 -2.89 -4.82
CA ARG A 214 10.90 -1.56 -4.99
C ARG A 214 9.48 -1.52 -4.49
N TYR A 215 8.68 -2.53 -4.84
CA TYR A 215 7.31 -2.64 -4.39
C TYR A 215 7.24 -2.75 -2.86
N ALA A 216 8.04 -3.63 -2.26
CA ALA A 216 8.08 -3.82 -0.82
C ALA A 216 8.47 -2.54 -0.07
N CYS A 217 9.50 -1.83 -0.52
CA CYS A 217 9.95 -0.59 0.12
C CYS A 217 8.89 0.52 0.07
N ARG A 218 8.12 0.61 -1.02
CA ARG A 218 7.09 1.64 -1.19
C ARG A 218 5.79 1.35 -0.44
N TYR A 219 5.34 0.08 -0.43
CA TYR A 219 3.95 -0.24 -0.07
C TYR A 219 3.78 -1.08 1.18
N TRP A 220 4.85 -1.50 1.87
CA TRP A 220 4.70 -2.33 3.08
C TRP A 220 3.82 -1.68 4.16
N VAL A 221 3.96 -0.38 4.41
CA VAL A 221 3.11 0.35 5.37
C VAL A 221 1.67 0.45 4.87
N ASP A 222 1.47 0.68 3.58
CA ASP A 222 0.14 0.74 2.98
C ASP A 222 -0.64 -0.57 3.21
N HIS A 223 0.05 -1.71 3.14
CA HIS A 223 -0.49 -3.01 3.51
C HIS A 223 -0.70 -3.17 5.02
N VAL A 224 0.25 -2.77 5.87
CA VAL A 224 0.09 -2.81 7.34
C VAL A 224 -1.14 -2.03 7.79
N THR A 225 -1.37 -0.85 7.22
CA THR A 225 -2.47 0.03 7.65
C THR A 225 -3.86 -0.43 7.20
N ARG A 226 -3.95 -1.38 6.25
CA ARG A 226 -5.20 -1.94 5.71
C ARG A 226 -5.47 -3.37 6.14
N SER A 227 -4.55 -3.97 6.91
CA SER A 227 -4.76 -5.30 7.46
C SER A 227 -5.66 -5.26 8.69
N GLU A 228 -6.38 -6.35 8.94
CA GLU A 228 -7.16 -6.57 10.14
C GLU A 228 -6.89 -7.98 10.71
N GLY A 229 -6.97 -8.13 12.03
CA GLY A 229 -6.89 -9.42 12.74
C GLY A 229 -5.46 -9.93 13.03
N GLN A 230 -4.41 -9.21 12.62
CA GLN A 230 -3.01 -9.57 12.85
C GLN A 230 -2.14 -8.41 13.37
N GLU A 231 -2.75 -7.43 14.04
CA GLU A 231 -2.12 -6.18 14.42
C GLU A 231 -0.92 -6.39 15.34
N ASN A 232 -1.02 -7.31 16.31
CA ASN A 232 0.09 -7.61 17.24
C ASN A 232 1.33 -8.13 16.51
N LEU A 233 1.12 -9.02 15.53
CA LEU A 233 2.20 -9.58 14.72
C LEU A 233 2.84 -8.47 13.88
N LEU A 234 2.02 -7.62 13.24
CA LEU A 234 2.51 -6.56 12.38
C LEU A 234 3.22 -5.44 13.15
N VAL A 235 2.78 -5.11 14.37
CA VAL A 235 3.50 -4.19 15.26
C VAL A 235 4.88 -4.74 15.58
N ASP A 236 4.99 -6.01 15.96
CA ASP A 236 6.26 -6.66 16.30
C ASP A 236 7.20 -6.74 15.08
N LEU A 237 6.69 -7.19 13.93
CA LEU A 237 7.48 -7.27 12.69
C LEU A 237 7.95 -5.89 12.22
N SER A 238 7.08 -4.87 12.25
CA SER A 238 7.43 -3.49 11.88
C SER A 238 8.47 -2.91 12.81
N SER A 239 8.33 -3.14 14.12
CA SER A 239 9.31 -2.71 15.12
C SER A 239 10.66 -3.34 14.88
N LYS A 240 10.73 -4.68 14.75
CA LYS A 240 11.98 -5.41 14.48
C LYS A 240 12.64 -4.95 13.18
N PHE A 241 11.85 -4.81 12.11
CA PHE A 241 12.33 -4.33 10.83
C PHE A 241 12.95 -2.93 10.94
N LEU A 242 12.26 -1.95 11.52
CA LEU A 242 12.77 -0.58 11.61
C LEU A 242 14.03 -0.47 12.47
N HIS A 243 14.11 -1.22 13.56
CA HIS A 243 15.33 -1.26 14.39
C HIS A 243 16.52 -1.85 13.64
N ALA A 244 16.28 -2.78 12.70
CA ALA A 244 17.33 -3.46 11.95
C ALA A 244 17.73 -2.75 10.64
N HIS A 245 16.75 -2.18 9.92
CA HIS A 245 16.90 -1.78 8.51
C HIS A 245 16.33 -0.40 8.17
N SER A 246 16.03 0.46 9.14
CA SER A 246 15.46 1.80 8.84
C SER A 246 16.38 2.66 7.96
N LEU A 247 17.71 2.59 8.14
CA LEU A 247 18.65 3.36 7.32
C LEU A 247 18.79 2.80 5.91
N GLU A 248 18.91 1.47 5.77
CA GLU A 248 18.95 0.80 4.46
C GLU A 248 17.66 1.02 3.68
N TRP A 249 16.52 1.02 4.37
CA TRP A 249 15.24 1.35 3.76
C TRP A 249 15.22 2.80 3.26
N LEU A 250 15.67 3.77 4.07
CA LEU A 250 15.78 5.17 3.64
C LEU A 250 16.77 5.34 2.46
N GLU A 251 17.88 4.62 2.47
CA GLU A 251 18.84 4.58 1.36
C GLU A 251 18.16 4.10 0.07
N VAL A 252 17.40 3.01 0.13
CA VAL A 252 16.65 2.50 -1.03
C VAL A 252 15.58 3.48 -1.48
N MET A 253 14.79 4.06 -0.57
CA MET A 253 13.78 5.07 -0.90
C MET A 253 14.40 6.29 -1.60
N SER A 254 15.61 6.68 -1.20
CA SER A 254 16.42 7.70 -1.87
C SER A 254 16.89 7.27 -3.26
N LEU A 255 17.46 6.07 -3.40
CA LEU A 255 17.94 5.55 -4.69
C LEU A 255 16.83 5.39 -5.73
N ILE A 256 15.62 5.04 -5.31
CA ILE A 256 14.45 4.94 -6.20
C ILE A 256 13.74 6.29 -6.41
N GLN A 257 14.24 7.38 -5.81
CA GLN A 257 13.71 8.75 -5.93
C GLN A 257 12.28 8.91 -5.43
N GLU A 258 11.94 8.24 -4.32
CA GLU A 258 10.61 8.27 -3.69
C GLU A 258 10.69 8.87 -2.27
N THR A 259 11.61 9.83 -2.06
CA THR A 259 11.83 10.45 -0.74
C THR A 259 10.67 11.33 -0.28
N ASP A 260 9.90 11.88 -1.22
CA ASP A 260 8.75 12.73 -0.91
C ASP A 260 7.66 11.96 -0.15
N ASP A 261 7.51 10.65 -0.44
CA ASP A 261 6.53 9.78 0.21
C ASP A 261 6.95 9.34 1.62
N VAL A 262 8.25 9.42 1.97
CA VAL A 262 8.78 8.85 3.23
C VAL A 262 8.12 9.46 4.45
N ALA A 263 7.91 10.78 4.46
CA ALA A 263 7.27 11.47 5.58
C ALA A 263 5.83 10.97 5.81
N ASP A 264 5.07 10.78 4.73
CA ASP A 264 3.70 10.29 4.75
C ASP A 264 3.63 8.81 5.12
N ILE A 265 4.59 7.99 4.64
CA ILE A 265 4.71 6.57 5.02
C ILE A 265 4.95 6.46 6.53
N LEU A 266 5.94 7.19 7.07
CA LEU A 266 6.23 7.17 8.50
C LEU A 266 5.07 7.71 9.34
N GLN A 267 4.40 8.77 8.87
CA GLN A 267 3.22 9.34 9.54
C GLN A 267 2.03 8.38 9.51
N GLY A 268 1.80 7.68 8.39
CA GLY A 268 0.76 6.67 8.24
C GLY A 268 0.94 5.51 9.20
N LEU A 269 2.17 4.98 9.30
CA LEU A 269 2.52 3.92 10.25
C LEU A 269 2.41 4.40 11.70
N LEU A 270 2.86 5.62 12.00
CA LEU A 270 2.75 6.21 13.33
C LEU A 270 1.28 6.36 13.76
N ARG A 271 0.41 6.83 12.86
CA ARG A 271 -1.04 6.94 13.11
C ARG A 271 -1.64 5.56 13.37
N TRP A 272 -1.33 4.59 12.52
CA TRP A 272 -1.82 3.23 12.69
C TRP A 272 -1.33 2.61 14.00
N ALA A 273 -0.06 2.78 14.36
CA ALA A 273 0.53 2.24 15.59
C ALA A 273 -0.14 2.83 16.84
N ARG A 274 -0.46 4.14 16.85
CA ARG A 274 -1.17 4.81 17.96
C ARG A 274 -2.62 4.33 18.17
N LEU A 275 -3.22 3.70 17.16
CA LEU A 275 -4.56 3.14 17.28
C LEU A 275 -4.54 1.72 17.87
N GLN A 276 -3.36 1.11 18.04
CA GLN A 276 -3.23 -0.23 18.57
C GLN A 276 -3.23 -0.18 20.10
N ASP A 277 -4.34 -0.58 20.72
CA ASP A 277 -4.59 -0.47 22.17
C ASP A 277 -3.74 -1.43 23.02
N LYS A 278 -2.41 -1.20 23.19
CA LYS A 278 -1.54 -1.96 24.13
C LYS A 278 -0.33 -1.16 24.66
N ALA A 279 -0.26 -1.07 25.99
CA ALA A 279 0.57 -0.14 26.78
C ALA A 279 2.11 -0.18 26.65
N ASP A 280 2.76 -1.25 26.15
CA ASP A 280 4.23 -1.38 26.24
C ASP A 280 4.99 -1.48 24.90
N VAL A 281 4.52 -2.28 23.94
CA VAL A 281 5.18 -2.39 22.61
C VAL A 281 4.86 -1.17 21.74
N GLU A 282 3.62 -0.64 21.85
CA GLU A 282 3.18 0.59 21.20
C GLU A 282 4.10 1.76 21.53
N ARG A 283 4.47 1.93 22.80
CA ARG A 283 5.36 3.02 23.23
C ARG A 283 6.72 2.96 22.55
N THR A 284 7.24 1.77 22.26
CA THR A 284 8.58 1.64 21.67
C THR A 284 8.53 1.95 20.18
N LEU A 285 7.60 1.35 19.43
CA LEU A 285 7.45 1.62 17.98
C LEU A 285 7.06 3.08 17.73
N VAL A 286 6.07 3.62 18.46
CA VAL A 286 5.61 5.01 18.31
C VAL A 286 6.73 6.00 18.59
N LYS A 287 7.51 5.79 19.66
CA LYS A 287 8.65 6.67 19.97
C LYS A 287 9.77 6.54 18.94
N TYR A 288 10.08 5.31 18.50
CA TYR A 288 11.10 5.09 17.46
C TYR A 288 10.71 5.79 16.15
N LEU A 289 9.46 5.66 15.72
CA LEU A 289 8.93 6.33 14.53
C LEU A 289 8.98 7.86 14.65
N ALA A 290 8.67 8.41 15.83
CA ALA A 290 8.79 9.85 16.06
C ALA A 290 10.24 10.32 15.90
N GLU A 291 11.21 9.58 16.45
CA GLU A 291 12.64 9.88 16.32
C GLU A 291 13.15 9.73 14.87
N LEU A 292 12.69 8.69 14.16
CA LEU A 292 13.04 8.48 12.75
C LEU A 292 12.51 9.60 11.85
N ARG A 293 11.33 10.15 12.18
CA ARG A 293 10.81 11.35 11.52
C ARG A 293 11.66 12.59 11.79
N HIS A 294 12.19 12.77 13.00
CA HIS A 294 13.15 13.85 13.27
C HIS A 294 14.41 13.71 12.43
N LEU A 295 14.98 12.50 12.37
CA LEU A 295 16.14 12.23 11.53
C LEU A 295 15.86 12.56 10.06
N PHE A 296 14.74 12.08 9.52
CA PHE A 296 14.38 12.34 8.13
C PHE A 296 14.06 13.82 7.87
N HIS A 297 13.43 14.52 8.82
CA HIS A 297 13.17 15.94 8.70
C HIS A 297 14.47 16.77 8.65
N GLU A 298 15.43 16.47 9.53
CA GLU A 298 16.70 17.20 9.61
C GLU A 298 17.61 16.93 8.40
N PHE A 299 17.69 15.67 7.97
CA PHE A 299 18.65 15.23 6.95
C PHE A 299 18.01 14.89 5.60
N GLY A 300 16.71 15.11 5.42
CA GLY A 300 15.93 14.67 4.25
C GLY A 300 16.45 15.20 2.92
N SER A 301 16.94 16.44 2.88
CA SER A 301 17.55 17.02 1.68
C SER A 301 18.80 16.27 1.24
N ILE A 302 19.68 15.94 2.19
CA ILE A 302 20.90 15.17 1.95
C ILE A 302 20.53 13.75 1.53
N ILE A 303 19.58 13.12 2.26
CA ILE A 303 19.05 11.80 1.95
C ILE A 303 18.55 11.75 0.51
N SER A 304 17.81 12.77 0.05
CA SER A 304 17.29 12.83 -1.31
C SER A 304 18.39 12.91 -2.37
N SER A 305 19.44 13.71 -2.12
CA SER A 305 20.56 13.88 -3.06
C SER A 305 21.61 12.75 -3.06
N ALA A 306 21.77 12.04 -1.95
CA ALA A 306 22.79 11.01 -1.75
C ALA A 306 22.44 10.11 -0.55
N GLY A 307 21.48 9.20 -0.72
CA GLY A 307 21.00 8.32 0.35
C GLY A 307 22.10 7.44 0.97
N HIS A 308 23.10 7.04 0.19
CA HIS A 308 24.22 6.24 0.69
C HIS A 308 25.14 7.01 1.66
N HIS A 309 25.04 8.35 1.72
CA HIS A 309 25.77 9.17 2.69
C HIS A 309 25.10 9.27 4.07
N ILE A 310 23.90 8.73 4.28
CA ILE A 310 23.19 8.76 5.58
C ILE A 310 24.10 8.36 6.75
N TYR A 311 24.95 7.36 6.54
CA TYR A 311 25.85 6.82 7.56
C TYR A 311 26.96 7.79 7.99
N THR A 312 27.37 8.71 7.12
CA THR A 312 28.45 9.68 7.37
C THR A 312 27.92 11.08 7.66
N SER A 313 26.76 11.45 7.09
CA SER A 313 26.19 12.80 7.17
C SER A 313 25.07 12.97 8.21
N ALA A 314 24.29 11.92 8.49
CA ALA A 314 23.15 11.99 9.43
C ALA A 314 23.45 11.25 10.73
N LEU A 315 23.88 9.99 10.61
CA LEU A 315 24.05 9.07 11.73
C LEU A 315 24.97 9.61 12.85
N PRO A 316 26.15 10.23 12.58
CA PRO A 316 27.02 10.76 13.64
C PRO A 316 26.39 11.85 14.53
N PHE A 317 25.39 12.55 13.99
CA PHE A 317 24.73 13.71 14.59
C PHE A 317 23.46 13.34 15.37
N ILE A 318 23.11 12.05 15.47
CA ILE A 318 22.00 11.61 16.31
C ILE A 318 22.21 12.09 17.77
N PRO A 319 21.21 12.75 18.38
CA PRO A 319 21.30 13.27 19.74
C PRO A 319 21.57 12.20 20.79
N SER A 320 22.31 12.51 21.84
CA SER A 320 22.74 11.52 22.84
C SER A 320 21.59 10.88 23.62
N GLY A 321 20.44 11.56 23.74
CA GLY A 321 19.23 11.05 24.39
C GLY A 321 18.28 10.33 23.43
N SER A 322 18.62 10.19 22.15
CA SER A 322 17.76 9.59 21.14
C SER A 322 17.64 8.07 21.29
N LEU A 323 16.47 7.52 20.98
CA LEU A 323 16.27 6.07 20.87
C LEU A 323 16.99 5.45 19.67
N LEU A 324 17.49 6.27 18.73
CA LEU A 324 18.26 5.83 17.58
C LEU A 324 19.76 5.66 17.89
N GLN A 325 20.20 5.99 19.11
CA GLN A 325 21.60 5.79 19.54
C GLN A 325 22.17 4.38 19.27
N PRO A 326 21.42 3.27 19.41
CA PRO A 326 21.92 1.95 19.07
C PRO A 326 22.44 1.82 17.63
N LEU A 327 21.90 2.60 16.67
CA LEU A 327 22.38 2.59 15.29
C LEU A 327 23.86 2.99 15.18
N LEU A 328 24.37 3.87 16.05
CA LEU A 328 25.79 4.25 16.08
C LEU A 328 26.71 3.08 16.45
N THR A 329 26.17 2.06 17.14
CA THR A 329 26.93 0.86 17.48
C THR A 329 26.85 -0.21 16.40
N THR A 330 25.83 -0.18 15.55
CA THR A 330 25.67 -1.10 14.42
C THR A 330 26.71 -0.84 13.32
N TYR A 331 27.10 0.41 13.10
CA TYR A 331 28.07 0.78 12.07
C TYR A 331 29.37 1.29 12.69
N HIS A 332 30.46 0.56 12.49
CA HIS A 332 31.75 0.87 13.11
C HIS A 332 32.60 1.86 12.31
N ASP A 333 32.40 1.91 10.99
CA ASP A 333 33.17 2.73 10.04
C ASP A 333 32.48 4.07 9.74
N ILE A 334 32.06 4.78 10.78
CA ILE A 334 31.40 6.08 10.66
C ILE A 334 32.16 7.16 11.47
N PRO A 335 32.07 8.44 11.05
CA PRO A 335 32.65 9.54 11.81
C PRO A 335 32.13 9.57 13.25
N LYS A 336 33.02 9.82 14.22
CA LYS A 336 32.65 9.99 15.63
C LYS A 336 32.72 11.45 16.01
N LEU A 337 31.61 11.98 16.52
CA LEU A 337 31.54 13.34 17.02
C LEU A 337 32.19 13.42 18.42
N SER A 338 33.25 14.20 18.56
CA SER A 338 34.00 14.35 19.82
C SER A 338 33.40 15.41 20.76
N ILE A 339 32.79 16.46 20.20
CA ILE A 339 32.22 17.60 20.92
C ILE A 339 30.96 18.07 20.17
N GLY A 340 29.98 18.61 20.88
CA GLY A 340 28.83 19.30 20.26
C GLY A 340 27.64 18.41 19.90
N ARG A 341 27.55 17.20 20.47
CA ARG A 341 26.36 16.35 20.30
C ARG A 341 25.19 16.93 21.10
N ASP A 342 24.07 17.16 20.42
CA ASP A 342 22.85 17.60 21.07
C ASP A 342 22.26 16.52 21.99
N LYS A 343 21.53 16.94 23.02
CA LYS A 343 20.86 16.01 23.95
C LYS A 343 19.56 15.46 23.36
N THR A 344 18.84 16.27 22.59
CA THR A 344 17.53 15.99 22.01
C THR A 344 17.48 16.53 20.59
N TRP A 345 16.58 16.01 19.77
CA TRP A 345 16.33 16.56 18.44
C TRP A 345 15.86 18.02 18.50
N PRO A 346 16.16 18.85 17.47
CA PRO A 346 15.47 20.11 17.29
C PRO A 346 13.97 19.85 17.05
N PRO A 347 13.10 20.82 17.38
CA PRO A 347 11.68 20.71 17.08
C PRO A 347 11.47 20.60 15.56
N LEU A 348 10.57 19.72 15.12
CA LEU A 348 10.22 19.53 13.70
C LEU A 348 9.75 20.82 13.03
N GLU A 349 9.12 21.72 13.81
CA GLU A 349 8.70 23.00 13.27
C GLU A 349 8.64 24.06 14.37
N ILE A 350 8.96 25.30 13.99
CA ILE A 350 8.90 26.46 14.88
C ILE A 350 7.93 27.48 14.28
N LEU A 351 6.75 27.57 14.86
CA LEU A 351 5.70 28.47 14.40
C LEU A 351 5.89 29.87 14.99
N ARG A 352 6.34 30.80 14.13
CA ARG A 352 6.59 32.19 14.51
C ARG A 352 5.38 33.05 14.14
N GLY A 353 4.49 33.26 15.12
CA GLY A 353 3.32 34.14 14.98
C GLY A 353 3.20 35.19 16.08
N HIS A 354 3.76 34.92 17.26
CA HIS A 354 3.61 35.76 18.44
C HIS A 354 4.92 36.47 18.82
N THR A 355 4.79 37.67 19.39
CA THR A 355 5.92 38.48 19.85
C THR A 355 6.20 38.34 21.35
N LYS A 356 5.33 37.62 22.08
CA LYS A 356 5.48 37.29 23.51
C LYS A 356 5.08 35.83 23.76
N VAL A 357 5.11 35.42 25.03
CA VAL A 357 4.79 34.06 25.49
C VAL A 357 3.43 33.61 24.95
N VAL A 358 3.37 32.39 24.42
CA VAL A 358 2.12 31.71 24.06
C VAL A 358 1.55 31.11 25.33
N ASN A 359 0.35 31.55 25.71
CA ASN A 359 -0.29 31.20 26.97
C ASN A 359 -1.22 29.98 26.82
N ALA A 360 -1.87 29.83 25.66
CA ALA A 360 -2.80 28.74 25.39
C ALA A 360 -2.85 28.37 23.90
N ILE A 361 -3.21 27.11 23.62
CA ILE A 361 -3.48 26.59 22.28
C ILE A 361 -4.77 25.78 22.35
N ALA A 362 -5.65 25.91 21.35
CA ALA A 362 -6.86 25.11 21.21
C ALA A 362 -7.03 24.64 19.76
N PHE A 363 -7.35 23.37 19.56
CA PHE A 363 -7.69 22.82 18.24
C PHE A 363 -9.18 23.04 17.94
N SER A 364 -9.50 23.24 16.66
CA SER A 364 -10.87 23.22 16.20
C SER A 364 -11.46 21.81 16.33
N PRO A 365 -12.80 21.65 16.47
CA PRO A 365 -13.42 20.34 16.68
C PRO A 365 -13.21 19.38 15.50
N ASP A 366 -13.10 19.93 14.29
CA ASP A 366 -12.77 19.19 13.07
C ASP A 366 -11.26 18.90 12.91
N GLY A 367 -10.42 19.39 13.83
CA GLY A 367 -8.97 19.22 13.81
C GLY A 367 -8.25 19.89 12.64
N THR A 368 -8.94 20.67 11.81
CA THR A 368 -8.34 21.29 10.61
C THR A 368 -7.50 22.51 10.94
N ARG A 369 -7.73 23.11 12.12
CA ARG A 369 -7.06 24.34 12.56
C ARG A 369 -6.71 24.26 14.03
N PHE A 370 -5.79 25.11 14.44
CA PHE A 370 -5.62 25.43 15.85
C PHE A 370 -5.38 26.93 16.03
N THR A 371 -5.78 27.43 17.18
CA THR A 371 -5.57 28.83 17.57
C THR A 371 -4.59 28.88 18.72
N SER A 372 -3.59 29.76 18.61
CA SER A 372 -2.70 30.13 19.70
C SER A 372 -3.06 31.50 20.27
N ALA A 373 -3.02 31.62 21.59
CA ALA A 373 -3.22 32.86 22.35
C ALA A 373 -1.92 33.27 23.03
N SER A 374 -1.66 34.57 23.11
CA SER A 374 -0.41 35.08 23.66
C SER A 374 -0.58 36.30 24.56
N SER A 375 0.44 36.49 25.40
CA SER A 375 0.71 37.71 26.16
C SER A 375 0.90 38.96 25.28
N ASP A 376 1.05 38.80 23.96
CA ASP A 376 1.09 39.91 23.00
C ASP A 376 -0.29 40.52 22.68
N LYS A 377 -1.34 40.05 23.37
CA LYS A 377 -2.74 40.50 23.25
C LYS A 377 -3.39 40.10 21.93
N THR A 378 -2.78 39.13 21.23
CA THR A 378 -3.28 38.64 19.94
C THR A 378 -3.52 37.15 19.92
N LEU A 379 -4.31 36.72 18.94
CA LEU A 379 -4.48 35.32 18.55
C LEU A 379 -3.85 35.07 17.18
N CYS A 380 -3.32 33.87 16.96
CA CYS A 380 -2.99 33.37 15.62
C CYS A 380 -3.78 32.09 15.35
N ILE A 381 -4.39 31.99 14.17
CA ILE A 381 -5.04 30.79 13.65
C ILE A 381 -4.10 30.16 12.64
N TRP A 382 -3.90 28.85 12.77
CA TRP A 382 -3.00 28.03 11.99
C TRP A 382 -3.78 26.93 11.31
N ASP A 383 -3.34 26.55 10.12
CA ASP A 383 -3.77 25.33 9.47
C ASP A 383 -3.05 24.14 10.11
N ALA A 384 -3.79 23.15 10.59
CA ALA A 384 -3.21 22.04 11.36
C ALA A 384 -2.42 21.04 10.50
N ARG A 385 -2.57 21.09 9.17
CA ARG A 385 -1.91 20.16 8.24
C ARG A 385 -0.64 20.75 7.65
N THR A 386 -0.70 22.01 7.24
CA THR A 386 0.43 22.73 6.62
C THR A 386 1.26 23.49 7.64
N HIS A 387 0.71 23.69 8.85
CA HIS A 387 1.25 24.56 9.88
C HIS A 387 1.44 26.01 9.44
N GLU A 388 0.85 26.38 8.30
CA GLU A 388 0.86 27.74 7.80
C GLU A 388 -0.12 28.62 8.57
N PRO A 389 0.19 29.91 8.74
CA PRO A 389 -0.74 30.85 9.36
C PRO A 389 -1.95 31.13 8.47
N ILE A 390 -3.14 30.77 8.92
CA ILE A 390 -4.39 31.22 8.29
C ILE A 390 -4.62 32.70 8.59
N ARG A 391 -4.40 33.10 9.86
CA ARG A 391 -4.56 34.49 10.29
C ARG A 391 -3.66 34.79 11.48
N ARG A 392 -2.86 35.86 11.39
CA ARG A 392 -1.98 36.30 12.49
C ARG A 392 -2.47 37.60 13.12
N GLY A 393 -2.12 37.80 14.39
CA GLY A 393 -2.27 39.08 15.06
C GLY A 393 -3.74 39.52 15.21
N ILE A 394 -4.66 38.58 15.44
CA ILE A 394 -6.07 38.90 15.69
C ILE A 394 -6.16 39.65 17.01
N LYS A 395 -6.59 40.91 16.94
CA LYS A 395 -6.75 41.80 18.09
C LYS A 395 -8.20 41.85 18.54
N GLY A 396 -8.39 42.18 19.80
CA GLY A 396 -9.72 42.30 20.44
C GLY A 396 -9.63 42.35 21.96
N HIS A 397 -8.55 41.83 22.53
CA HIS A 397 -8.25 41.93 23.96
C HIS A 397 -7.31 43.09 24.24
N GLU A 398 -7.59 43.84 25.30
CA GLU A 398 -6.74 44.94 25.78
C GLU A 398 -5.60 44.47 26.69
N ASP A 399 -5.61 43.19 27.08
CA ASP A 399 -4.59 42.53 27.90
C ASP A 399 -4.23 41.14 27.34
N GLU A 400 -3.36 40.41 28.03
CA GLU A 400 -2.94 39.07 27.66
C GLU A 400 -4.13 38.12 27.49
N VAL A 401 -4.05 37.27 26.46
CA VAL A 401 -5.03 36.20 26.30
C VAL A 401 -4.52 34.98 27.04
N SER A 402 -5.21 34.57 28.10
CA SER A 402 -4.78 33.49 28.99
C SER A 402 -5.36 32.12 28.64
N CYS A 403 -6.51 32.06 27.96
CA CYS A 403 -7.15 30.81 27.58
C CYS A 403 -7.90 30.92 26.25
N LEU A 404 -8.13 29.77 25.62
CA LEU A 404 -8.92 29.61 24.40
C LEU A 404 -9.69 28.30 24.45
N ALA A 405 -10.85 28.28 23.81
CA ALA A 405 -11.59 27.07 23.50
C ALA A 405 -12.31 27.26 22.17
N TYR A 406 -12.46 26.16 21.42
CA TYR A 406 -13.41 26.11 20.32
C TYR A 406 -14.77 25.64 20.85
N SER A 407 -15.85 26.15 20.23
CA SER A 407 -17.23 25.73 20.51
C SER A 407 -17.52 24.35 19.97
#